data_AF-A0A1G8UE45-F1
#
_entry.id   AF-A0A1G8UE45-F1
#
_cell.length_a   1.000
_cell.length_b   1.000
_cell.length_c   1.000
_cell.angle_alpha   90.00
_cell.angle_beta   90.00
_cell.angle_gamma   90.00
#
_symmetry.space_group_name_H-M   'P 1'
#
loop_
_entity.id
_entity.type
_entity.pdbx_description
1 polymer ?
#
loop_
_entity_poly.entity_id
_entity_poly.type
_entity_poly.pdbx_seq_one_letter_code
_entity_poly.pdbx_strand_id
1 'polypeptide(L)'
;MNSALKWMPLVAVAALATAGCAREGFYDDRNLDYVEAQRSDPLVLPESRNDRRYQDAMPVPRANASRPGSEPAETPLPSRLAAGRAVERDFVERREVGSDRWLVVGADPGTVWPQLQDFASSRGLSVQDVNNERGEIVTSQGRLSVSQGLRSGDSEVRCEQGGRPVASCLNALEQHFSARSATASAASLSGQRLATQERLRFTQRSSGEWVVEIPLDIDRVWAELDHQLEADFAVEGRRQLLEQDADDHDFLIEYMTASERERGMIDIILSPDVRQMPQTIRLALESEGPERTVLRAINESERRFTEEDARELLERVASLLR
;
A
#
# COMPACT_ATOMS: atom_id res chain seq x y z
N MET A 1 -9.15 44.47 -50.32
CA MET A 1 -8.22 43.55 -49.62
C MET A 1 -9.02 42.81 -48.57
N ASN A 2 -9.29 41.52 -48.79
CA ASN A 2 -10.33 40.78 -48.09
C ASN A 2 -9.84 40.30 -46.70
N SER A 3 -10.43 40.85 -45.64
CA SER A 3 -10.12 40.53 -44.24
C SER A 3 -10.37 39.05 -43.87
N ALA A 4 -11.20 38.36 -44.67
CA ALA A 4 -11.53 36.94 -44.49
C ALA A 4 -10.33 35.98 -44.66
N LEU A 5 -9.30 36.37 -45.43
CA LEU A 5 -8.17 35.46 -45.72
C LEU A 5 -7.13 35.41 -44.58
N LYS A 6 -7.11 36.39 -43.68
CA LYS A 6 -6.16 36.44 -42.56
C LYS A 6 -6.53 35.51 -41.40
N TRP A 7 -7.80 35.11 -41.32
CA TRP A 7 -8.31 34.31 -40.20
C TRP A 7 -8.27 32.80 -40.48
N MET A 8 -8.12 32.40 -41.74
CA MET A 8 -7.98 31.00 -42.15
C MET A 8 -6.87 30.21 -41.45
N PRO A 9 -5.62 30.72 -41.30
CA PRO A 9 -4.58 29.95 -40.62
C PRO A 9 -4.87 29.78 -39.12
N LEU A 10 -5.53 30.75 -38.49
CA LEU A 10 -5.86 30.70 -37.06
C LEU A 10 -7.00 29.72 -36.80
N VAL A 11 -7.98 29.66 -37.71
CA VAL A 11 -9.05 28.64 -37.69
C VAL A 11 -8.49 27.24 -37.94
N ALA A 12 -7.53 27.08 -38.86
CA ALA A 12 -6.91 25.79 -39.14
C ALA A 12 -6.08 25.27 -37.95
N VAL A 13 -5.33 26.16 -37.27
CA VAL A 13 -4.56 25.80 -36.06
C VAL A 13 -5.49 25.48 -34.89
N ALA A 14 -6.56 26.24 -34.71
CA ALA A 14 -7.56 25.95 -33.67
C ALA A 14 -8.28 24.61 -33.91
N ALA A 15 -8.58 24.27 -35.17
CA ALA A 15 -9.19 22.98 -35.53
C ALA A 15 -8.21 21.80 -35.36
N LEU A 16 -6.91 21.99 -35.63
CA LEU A 16 -5.89 20.97 -35.37
C LEU A 16 -5.68 20.74 -33.86
N ALA A 17 -5.75 21.80 -33.06
CA ALA A 17 -5.58 21.72 -31.61
C ALA A 17 -6.75 20.99 -30.90
N THR A 18 -7.95 21.00 -31.50
CA THR A 18 -9.12 20.27 -30.96
C THR A 18 -9.26 18.85 -31.48
N ALA A 19 -8.59 18.49 -32.59
CA ALA A 19 -8.62 17.14 -33.17
C ALA A 19 -7.84 16.08 -32.37
N GLY A 20 -7.10 16.48 -31.32
CA GLY A 20 -6.29 15.57 -30.49
C GLY A 20 -6.99 15.00 -29.25
N CYS A 21 -8.19 15.48 -28.90
CA CYS A 21 -8.94 14.98 -27.75
C CYS A 21 -9.89 13.85 -28.18
N ALA A 22 -9.34 12.67 -28.49
CA ALA A 22 -10.13 11.45 -28.62
C ALA A 22 -10.68 11.09 -27.23
N ARG A 23 -11.93 11.46 -26.97
CA ARG A 23 -12.63 11.13 -25.71
C ARG A 23 -13.16 9.70 -25.71
N GLU A 24 -13.19 9.04 -26.87
CA GLU A 24 -13.65 7.66 -27.05
C GLU A 24 -12.77 6.94 -28.08
N GLY A 25 -12.30 5.73 -27.73
CA GLY A 25 -12.05 4.66 -28.71
C GLY A 25 -10.61 4.42 -29.18
N PHE A 26 -9.80 3.78 -28.34
CA PHE A 26 -8.82 2.78 -28.84
C PHE A 26 -8.92 1.44 -28.08
N TYR A 27 -9.47 1.47 -26.87
CA TYR A 27 -9.70 0.29 -26.05
C TYR A 27 -11.20 0.01 -25.97
N ASP A 28 -11.59 -1.17 -26.44
CA ASP A 28 -12.93 -1.72 -26.26
C ASP A 28 -13.06 -2.20 -24.81
N ASP A 29 -13.95 -1.57 -24.03
CA ASP A 29 -14.18 -1.93 -22.64
C ASP A 29 -15.19 -3.08 -22.56
N ARG A 30 -14.65 -4.30 -22.47
CA ARG A 30 -15.43 -5.55 -22.45
C ARG A 30 -15.91 -5.95 -21.06
N ASN A 31 -15.78 -5.07 -20.08
CA ASN A 31 -16.06 -5.34 -18.67
C ASN A 31 -17.53 -5.68 -18.39
N LEU A 32 -18.45 -5.31 -19.29
CA LEU A 32 -19.88 -5.61 -19.15
C LEU A 32 -20.45 -6.55 -20.23
N ASP A 33 -19.64 -6.99 -21.19
CA ASP A 33 -20.08 -7.87 -22.30
C ASP A 33 -20.78 -9.14 -21.80
N TYR A 34 -20.34 -9.68 -20.66
CA TYR A 34 -20.90 -10.91 -20.09
C TYR A 34 -22.30 -10.71 -19.48
N VAL A 35 -22.68 -9.47 -19.15
CA VAL A 35 -24.01 -9.14 -18.60
C VAL A 35 -25.08 -9.27 -19.69
N GLU A 36 -24.73 -8.92 -20.92
CA GLU A 36 -25.60 -8.98 -22.10
C GLU A 36 -25.55 -10.34 -22.82
N ALA A 37 -24.66 -11.24 -22.39
CA ALA A 37 -24.52 -12.56 -22.98
C ALA A 37 -25.82 -13.37 -22.89
N GLN A 38 -26.34 -13.77 -24.04
CA GLN A 38 -27.55 -14.56 -24.12
C GLN A 38 -27.25 -16.03 -23.81
N ARG A 39 -28.04 -16.62 -22.91
CA ARG A 39 -27.98 -18.04 -22.63
C ARG A 39 -28.63 -18.81 -23.78
N SER A 40 -27.90 -19.74 -24.38
CA SER A 40 -28.48 -20.70 -25.33
C SER A 40 -29.25 -21.80 -24.58
N ASP A 41 -30.29 -22.33 -25.21
CA ASP A 41 -31.00 -23.47 -24.67
C ASP A 41 -30.09 -24.71 -24.58
N PRO A 42 -30.26 -25.55 -23.54
CA PRO A 42 -29.54 -26.81 -23.44
C PRO A 42 -29.82 -27.72 -24.66
N LEU A 43 -28.80 -28.47 -25.07
CA LEU A 43 -28.95 -29.44 -26.15
C LEU A 43 -29.93 -30.55 -25.76
N VAL A 44 -31.02 -30.70 -26.52
CA VAL A 44 -31.99 -31.79 -26.34
C VAL A 44 -31.52 -33.02 -27.10
N LEU A 45 -31.24 -34.11 -26.37
CA LEU A 45 -30.84 -35.38 -26.97
C LEU A 45 -32.07 -36.23 -27.35
N PRO A 46 -32.01 -37.02 -28.43
CA PRO A 46 -33.06 -37.98 -28.78
C PRO A 46 -33.20 -39.08 -27.73
N GLU A 47 -34.40 -39.60 -27.52
CA GLU A 47 -34.72 -40.63 -26.49
C GLU A 47 -33.87 -41.91 -26.57
N SER A 48 -33.31 -42.20 -27.75
CA SER A 48 -32.40 -43.34 -27.95
C SER A 48 -31.01 -43.18 -27.31
N ARG A 49 -30.67 -42.00 -26.78
CA ARG A 49 -29.35 -41.70 -26.21
C ARG A 49 -29.37 -41.86 -24.69
N ASN A 50 -28.24 -42.32 -24.14
CA ASN A 50 -28.09 -42.58 -22.71
C ASN A 50 -27.59 -41.32 -21.99
N ASP A 51 -28.50 -40.60 -21.34
CA ASP A 51 -28.23 -39.35 -20.63
C ASP A 51 -27.20 -39.49 -19.50
N ARG A 52 -27.03 -40.69 -18.93
CA ARG A 52 -26.01 -40.94 -17.88
C ARG A 52 -24.59 -40.87 -18.43
N ARG A 53 -24.41 -41.09 -19.74
CA ARG A 53 -23.11 -41.01 -20.43
C ARG A 53 -22.81 -39.60 -20.95
N TYR A 54 -23.84 -38.80 -21.22
CA TYR A 54 -23.72 -37.45 -21.77
C TYR A 54 -24.22 -36.43 -20.75
N GLN A 55 -23.45 -36.27 -19.66
CA GLN A 55 -23.72 -35.27 -18.63
C GLN A 55 -23.04 -33.95 -18.99
N ASP A 56 -23.54 -32.85 -18.41
CA ASP A 56 -22.87 -31.57 -18.48
C ASP A 56 -21.50 -31.68 -17.79
N ALA A 57 -20.43 -31.49 -18.57
CA ALA A 57 -19.06 -31.58 -18.07
C ALA A 57 -18.66 -30.35 -17.23
N MET A 58 -19.39 -29.23 -17.37
CA MET A 58 -19.13 -27.99 -16.65
C MET A 58 -20.45 -27.42 -16.08
N PRO A 59 -21.07 -28.13 -15.12
CA PRO A 59 -22.32 -27.68 -14.54
C PRO A 59 -22.09 -26.40 -13.73
N VAL A 60 -22.78 -25.32 -14.11
CA VAL A 60 -22.77 -24.06 -13.34
C VAL A 60 -23.70 -24.22 -12.13
N PRO A 61 -23.20 -24.16 -10.88
CA PRO A 61 -24.02 -24.30 -9.69
C PRO A 61 -25.06 -23.17 -9.60
N ARG A 62 -26.26 -23.49 -9.13
CA ARG A 62 -27.28 -22.45 -8.86
C ARG A 62 -26.87 -21.67 -7.62
N ALA A 63 -26.48 -20.41 -7.79
CA ALA A 63 -26.25 -19.49 -6.70
C ALA A 63 -27.54 -18.71 -6.39
N ASN A 64 -27.92 -18.62 -5.10
CA ASN A 64 -29.04 -17.79 -4.64
C ASN A 64 -28.62 -16.32 -4.41
N ALA A 65 -27.57 -15.86 -5.09
CA ALA A 65 -27.04 -14.52 -4.88
C ALA A 65 -27.81 -13.49 -5.72
N SER A 66 -28.13 -12.34 -5.10
CA SER A 66 -28.57 -11.15 -5.85
C SER A 66 -27.51 -10.81 -6.90
N ARG A 67 -27.95 -10.58 -8.13
CA ARG A 67 -27.11 -10.20 -9.27
C ARG A 67 -26.16 -9.06 -8.85
N PRO A 68 -24.83 -9.19 -8.98
CA PRO A 68 -23.94 -8.04 -8.83
C PRO A 68 -24.39 -6.98 -9.85
N GLY A 69 -24.44 -5.72 -9.42
CA GLY A 69 -24.99 -4.62 -10.22
C GLY A 69 -24.37 -4.56 -11.62
N SER A 70 -25.07 -3.96 -12.57
CA SER A 70 -24.57 -3.67 -13.93
C SER A 70 -23.50 -2.58 -13.96
N GLU A 71 -22.78 -2.40 -12.84
CA GLU A 71 -21.72 -1.40 -12.73
C GLU A 71 -20.42 -2.03 -13.20
N PRO A 72 -19.66 -1.36 -14.09
CA PRO A 72 -18.35 -1.84 -14.50
C PRO A 72 -17.47 -2.02 -13.27
N ALA A 73 -16.71 -3.11 -13.21
CA ALA A 73 -15.69 -3.25 -12.18
C ALA A 73 -14.69 -2.08 -12.30
N GLU A 74 -14.66 -1.21 -11.29
CA GLU A 74 -13.67 -0.13 -11.23
C GLU A 74 -12.28 -0.73 -11.08
N THR A 75 -11.45 -0.59 -12.12
CA THR A 75 -10.04 -0.94 -12.02
C THR A 75 -9.34 0.19 -11.26
N PRO A 76 -8.70 -0.08 -10.10
CA PRO A 76 -7.99 0.95 -9.36
C PRO A 76 -6.89 1.55 -10.24
N LEU A 77 -6.67 2.85 -10.11
CA LEU A 77 -5.57 3.50 -10.83
C LEU A 77 -4.25 2.83 -10.43
N PRO A 78 -3.35 2.54 -11.39
CA PRO A 78 -2.03 2.04 -11.05
C PRO A 78 -1.34 3.03 -10.12
N SER A 79 -0.81 2.53 -9.00
CA SER A 79 -0.02 3.34 -8.07
C SER A 79 1.18 3.91 -8.83
N ARG A 80 1.43 5.21 -8.65
CA ARG A 80 2.60 5.85 -9.26
C ARG A 80 3.85 5.19 -8.67
N LEU A 81 4.65 4.55 -9.52
CA LEU A 81 6.01 4.17 -9.16
C LEU A 81 6.76 5.44 -8.75
N ALA A 82 7.28 5.50 -7.53
CA ALA A 82 8.08 6.63 -7.09
C ALA A 82 9.28 6.79 -8.04
N ALA A 83 9.30 7.88 -8.81
CA ALA A 83 10.46 8.27 -9.60
C ALA A 83 11.51 8.87 -8.66
N GLY A 84 12.17 8.00 -7.90
CA GLY A 84 13.28 8.30 -7.01
C GLY A 84 13.93 6.96 -6.72
N ARG A 85 15.25 6.86 -6.96
CA ARG A 85 16.08 5.64 -6.88
C ARG A 85 15.29 4.41 -6.40
N ALA A 86 14.95 3.52 -7.33
CA ALA A 86 14.79 2.12 -6.98
C ALA A 86 16.16 1.67 -6.44
N VAL A 87 16.42 1.94 -5.17
CA VAL A 87 17.22 1.06 -4.35
C VAL A 87 16.54 -0.29 -4.57
N GLU A 88 17.27 -1.24 -5.15
CA GLU A 88 16.88 -2.64 -5.10
C GLU A 88 16.44 -2.89 -3.66
N ARG A 89 15.13 -2.98 -3.43
CA ARG A 89 14.62 -3.20 -2.08
C ARG A 89 15.23 -4.49 -1.61
N ASP A 90 15.92 -4.45 -0.47
CA ASP A 90 16.42 -5.66 0.12
C ASP A 90 15.20 -6.54 0.42
N PHE A 91 15.25 -7.80 -0.01
CA PHE A 91 14.12 -8.71 0.17
C PHE A 91 13.78 -8.92 1.66
N VAL A 92 14.74 -8.66 2.54
CA VAL A 92 14.61 -8.72 3.99
C VAL A 92 15.27 -7.51 4.59
N GLU A 93 14.56 -6.80 5.44
CA GLU A 93 15.05 -5.65 6.18
C GLU A 93 14.74 -5.83 7.67
N ARG A 94 15.49 -5.14 8.53
CA ARG A 94 15.27 -5.16 9.98
C ARG A 94 14.54 -3.91 10.43
N ARG A 95 13.67 -4.07 11.42
CA ARG A 95 13.02 -2.97 12.16
C ARG A 95 13.29 -3.13 13.65
N GLU A 96 13.40 -2.01 14.35
CA GLU A 96 13.55 -1.99 15.80
C GLU A 96 12.86 -0.77 16.41
N VAL A 97 12.29 -0.95 17.61
CA VAL A 97 11.76 0.13 18.45
C VAL A 97 12.05 -0.21 19.89
N GLY A 98 12.78 0.67 20.59
CA GLY A 98 13.23 0.44 21.95
C GLY A 98 13.97 -0.89 22.09
N SER A 99 13.30 -1.90 22.65
CA SER A 99 13.86 -3.26 22.81
C SER A 99 13.25 -4.33 21.90
N ASP A 100 12.22 -3.98 21.13
CA ASP A 100 11.56 -4.88 20.19
C ASP A 100 12.29 -4.88 18.84
N ARG A 101 12.34 -6.04 18.18
CA ARG A 101 13.07 -6.24 16.92
C ARG A 101 12.40 -7.30 16.07
N TRP A 102 12.21 -7.01 14.79
CA TRP A 102 11.62 -7.95 13.83
C TRP A 102 12.22 -7.78 12.44
N LEU A 103 11.85 -8.69 11.54
CA LEU A 103 12.21 -8.62 10.14
C LEU A 103 10.98 -8.22 9.32
N VAL A 104 11.18 -7.34 8.35
CA VAL A 104 10.20 -7.06 7.29
C VAL A 104 10.69 -7.77 6.03
N VAL A 105 9.87 -8.66 5.49
CA VAL A 105 10.15 -9.45 4.29
C VAL A 105 9.28 -8.93 3.16
N GLY A 106 9.88 -8.62 2.01
CA GLY A 106 9.20 -8.12 0.82
C GLY A 106 8.37 -9.17 0.06
N ALA A 107 7.58 -9.95 0.79
CA ALA A 107 6.67 -10.96 0.28
C ALA A 107 5.47 -11.13 1.20
N ASP A 108 4.32 -11.52 0.64
CA ASP A 108 3.07 -11.62 1.39
C ASP A 108 3.12 -12.78 2.42
N PRO A 109 2.31 -12.73 3.50
CA PRO A 109 2.31 -13.78 4.51
C PRO A 109 2.03 -15.19 3.97
N GLY A 110 1.26 -15.31 2.88
CA GLY A 110 1.03 -16.54 2.11
C GLY A 110 2.29 -17.15 1.50
N THR A 111 3.25 -16.32 1.14
CA THR A 111 4.56 -16.72 0.60
C THR A 111 5.60 -16.94 1.69
N VAL A 112 5.56 -16.15 2.77
CA VAL A 112 6.51 -16.22 3.88
C VAL A 112 6.21 -17.37 4.84
N TRP A 113 4.94 -17.70 5.08
CA TRP A 113 4.55 -18.74 6.02
C TRP A 113 5.11 -20.14 5.72
N PRO A 114 5.06 -20.66 4.48
CA PRO A 114 5.69 -21.94 4.15
C PRO A 114 7.20 -21.92 4.34
N GLN A 115 7.85 -20.79 4.03
CA GLN A 115 9.29 -20.63 4.24
C GLN A 115 9.66 -20.64 5.72
N LEU A 116 8.81 -20.08 6.59
CA LEU A 116 9.00 -20.14 8.03
C LEU A 116 8.89 -21.57 8.59
N GLN A 117 7.95 -22.36 8.05
CA GLN A 117 7.81 -23.79 8.40
C GLN A 117 9.01 -24.62 7.92
N ASP A 118 9.49 -24.35 6.71
CA ASP A 118 10.73 -24.93 6.17
C ASP A 118 11.95 -24.58 7.02
N PHE A 119 12.04 -23.33 7.47
CA PHE A 119 13.10 -22.88 8.37
C PHE A 119 13.09 -23.70 9.66
N ALA A 120 11.93 -23.83 10.32
CA ALA A 120 11.80 -24.61 11.54
C ALA A 120 12.19 -26.09 11.34
N SER A 121 11.75 -26.67 10.23
CA SER A 121 12.05 -28.06 9.86
C SER A 121 13.52 -28.29 9.53
N SER A 122 14.12 -27.42 8.71
CA SER A 122 15.54 -27.52 8.30
C SER A 122 16.53 -27.31 9.44
N ARG A 123 16.14 -26.52 10.45
CA ARG A 123 16.91 -26.30 11.68
C ARG A 123 16.69 -27.39 12.73
N GLY A 124 15.78 -28.34 12.50
CA GLY A 124 15.43 -29.39 13.46
C GLY A 124 14.83 -28.86 14.75
N LEU A 125 14.09 -27.74 14.70
CA LEU A 125 13.45 -27.18 15.88
C LEU A 125 12.34 -28.12 16.36
N SER A 126 12.27 -28.38 17.67
CA SER A 126 11.19 -29.20 18.24
C SER A 126 9.90 -28.39 18.29
N VAL A 127 9.07 -28.53 17.26
CA VAL A 127 7.76 -27.89 17.15
C VAL A 127 6.79 -28.50 18.18
N GLN A 128 6.20 -27.64 19.01
CA GLN A 128 5.23 -28.00 20.04
C GLN A 128 3.80 -27.71 19.58
N ASP A 129 3.59 -26.60 18.87
CA ASP A 129 2.29 -26.18 18.35
C ASP A 129 2.46 -25.36 17.05
N VAL A 130 1.47 -25.44 16.17
CA VAL A 130 1.42 -24.67 14.91
C VAL A 130 0.01 -24.13 14.71
N ASN A 131 -0.10 -22.81 14.68
CA ASN A 131 -1.34 -22.11 14.39
C ASN A 131 -1.24 -21.39 13.03
N ASN A 132 -1.82 -22.01 12.00
CA ASN A 132 -1.84 -21.45 10.64
C ASN A 132 -2.69 -20.18 10.51
N GLU A 133 -3.68 -19.97 11.37
CA GLU A 133 -4.57 -18.81 11.30
C GLU A 133 -3.92 -17.55 11.89
N ARG A 134 -3.05 -17.72 12.88
CA ARG A 134 -2.25 -16.63 13.48
C ARG A 134 -0.83 -16.54 12.93
N GLY A 135 -0.45 -17.43 12.03
CA GLY A 135 0.92 -17.52 11.51
C GLY A 135 1.95 -17.78 12.60
N GLU A 136 1.67 -18.66 13.57
CA GLU A 136 2.51 -18.88 14.75
C GLU A 136 3.02 -20.32 14.83
N ILE A 137 4.33 -20.49 15.07
CA ILE A 137 4.99 -21.78 15.34
C ILE A 137 5.62 -21.69 16.73
N VAL A 138 5.13 -22.49 17.66
CA VAL A 138 5.71 -22.60 19.00
C VAL A 138 6.70 -23.76 19.01
N THR A 139 7.94 -23.48 19.43
CA THR A 139 9.01 -24.48 19.55
C THR A 139 9.55 -24.52 20.98
N SER A 140 10.34 -25.54 21.30
CA SER A 140 11.06 -25.60 22.59
C SER A 140 12.05 -24.45 22.83
N GLN A 141 12.46 -23.75 21.77
CA GLN A 141 13.47 -22.68 21.83
C GLN A 141 12.85 -21.29 21.74
N GLY A 142 11.57 -21.17 21.37
CA GLY A 142 10.90 -19.89 21.16
C GLY A 142 9.69 -20.00 20.22
N ARG A 143 9.04 -18.86 20.02
CA ARG A 143 7.93 -18.67 19.11
C ARG A 143 8.43 -17.97 17.84
N LEU A 144 8.11 -18.55 16.69
CA LEU A 144 8.23 -17.89 15.40
C LEU A 144 6.83 -17.40 15.00
N SER A 145 6.71 -16.16 14.52
CA SER A 145 5.44 -15.69 13.99
C SER A 145 5.61 -14.90 12.71
N VAL A 146 4.58 -14.93 11.87
CA VAL A 146 4.44 -14.09 10.69
C VAL A 146 3.10 -13.36 10.72
N SER A 147 3.12 -12.05 10.46
CA SER A 147 1.95 -11.21 10.30
C SER A 147 2.05 -10.36 9.04
N GLN A 148 0.93 -9.77 8.62
CA GLN A 148 0.92 -8.77 7.54
C GLN A 148 1.79 -7.58 7.97
N GLY A 149 2.70 -7.15 7.08
CA GLY A 149 3.41 -5.90 7.27
C GLY A 149 2.56 -4.69 6.91
N LEU A 150 2.95 -3.51 7.39
CA LEU A 150 2.21 -2.27 7.17
C LEU A 150 2.11 -1.92 5.67
N ARG A 151 3.15 -2.23 4.88
CA ARG A 151 3.16 -2.09 3.43
C ARG A 151 2.48 -3.26 2.75
N SER A 152 1.76 -3.00 1.65
CA SER A 152 1.02 -4.05 0.95
C SER A 152 1.98 -5.06 0.33
N GLY A 153 1.76 -6.34 0.63
CA GLY A 153 2.60 -7.42 0.14
C GLY A 153 3.89 -7.64 0.93
N ASP A 154 4.11 -6.93 2.03
CA ASP A 154 5.21 -7.19 2.96
C ASP A 154 4.69 -8.06 4.13
N SER A 155 5.60 -8.79 4.78
CA SER A 155 5.34 -9.57 5.99
C SER A 155 6.27 -9.18 7.11
N GLU A 156 5.76 -9.14 8.33
CA GLU A 156 6.58 -9.06 9.53
C GLU A 156 6.86 -10.46 10.05
N VAL A 157 8.14 -10.77 10.30
CA VAL A 157 8.56 -12.03 10.92
C VAL A 157 9.20 -11.73 12.26
N ARG A 158 8.68 -12.36 13.32
CA ARG A 158 9.21 -12.26 14.67
C ARG A 158 9.76 -13.60 15.14
N CYS A 159 10.78 -13.53 15.99
CA CYS A 159 11.30 -14.67 16.72
C CYS A 159 11.54 -14.29 18.18
N GLU A 160 10.72 -14.84 19.06
CA GLU A 160 10.65 -14.42 20.45
C GLU A 160 10.79 -15.59 21.42
N GLN A 161 11.42 -15.36 22.57
CA GLN A 161 11.47 -16.30 23.68
C GLN A 161 11.10 -15.57 24.97
N GLY A 162 10.01 -15.99 25.62
CA GLY A 162 9.50 -15.31 26.82
C GLY A 162 9.08 -13.85 26.57
N GLY A 163 8.60 -13.54 25.35
CA GLY A 163 8.17 -12.18 24.96
C GLY A 163 9.33 -11.22 24.66
N ARG A 164 10.55 -11.73 24.44
CA ARG A 164 11.69 -10.92 24.02
C ARG A 164 12.25 -11.42 22.69
N PRO A 165 12.68 -10.52 21.79
CA PRO A 165 13.27 -10.91 20.52
C PRO A 165 14.60 -11.66 20.72
N VAL A 166 14.80 -12.73 19.95
CA VAL A 166 16.01 -13.55 19.98
C VAL A 166 16.91 -13.18 18.80
N ALA A 167 17.94 -12.37 19.05
CA ALA A 167 18.81 -11.82 17.99
C ALA A 167 19.45 -12.90 17.10
N SER A 168 19.92 -14.02 17.68
CA SER A 168 20.51 -15.12 16.91
C SER A 168 19.50 -15.81 15.98
N CYS A 169 18.24 -15.89 16.41
CA CYS A 169 17.16 -16.46 15.61
C CYS A 169 16.75 -15.52 14.47
N LEU A 170 16.62 -14.22 14.75
CA LEU A 170 16.36 -13.21 13.72
C LEU A 170 17.48 -13.19 12.66
N ASN A 171 18.75 -13.21 13.07
CA ASN A 171 19.87 -13.32 12.13
C ASN A 171 19.80 -14.59 11.27
N ALA A 172 19.37 -15.71 11.84
CA ALA A 172 19.25 -16.98 11.12
C ALA A 172 18.07 -16.98 10.13
N LEU A 173 16.96 -16.31 10.48
CA LEU A 173 15.80 -16.12 9.61
C LEU A 173 16.13 -15.19 8.44
N GLU A 174 16.81 -14.08 8.71
CA GLU A 174 17.26 -13.13 7.69
C GLU A 174 18.13 -13.84 6.65
N GLN A 175 19.15 -14.59 7.10
CA GLN A 175 19.98 -15.40 6.19
C GLN A 175 19.17 -16.42 5.38
N HIS A 176 18.14 -17.03 5.99
CA HIS A 176 17.30 -18.01 5.33
C HIS A 176 16.45 -17.39 4.21
N PHE A 177 15.81 -16.27 4.49
CA PHE A 177 14.98 -15.56 3.51
C PHE A 177 15.83 -14.91 2.41
N SER A 178 16.96 -14.29 2.76
CA SER A 178 17.87 -13.68 1.79
C SER A 178 18.52 -14.71 0.86
N ALA A 179 18.71 -15.96 1.30
CA ALA A 179 19.20 -17.05 0.44
C ALA A 179 18.14 -17.60 -0.53
N ARG A 180 16.85 -17.35 -0.27
CA ARG A 180 15.71 -17.89 -1.03
C ARG A 180 15.00 -16.85 -1.89
N SER A 181 15.49 -15.61 -1.92
CA SER A 181 14.89 -14.40 -2.49
C SER A 181 14.76 -14.34 -4.03
N ALA A 182 14.70 -15.48 -4.73
CA ALA A 182 14.59 -15.49 -6.21
C ALA A 182 13.74 -16.61 -6.81
N THR A 183 13.15 -17.51 -6.01
CA THR A 183 12.28 -18.57 -6.55
C THR A 183 10.84 -18.35 -6.13
N ALA A 184 9.99 -18.02 -7.12
CA ALA A 184 8.54 -17.93 -7.00
C ALA A 184 7.98 -19.21 -6.37
N SER A 185 7.78 -19.17 -5.06
CA SER A 185 7.15 -20.26 -4.31
C SER A 185 5.64 -20.05 -4.38
N ALA A 186 4.91 -21.12 -4.65
CA ALA A 186 3.45 -21.11 -4.70
C ALA A 186 2.88 -20.52 -3.40
N ALA A 187 2.07 -19.46 -3.52
CA ALA A 187 1.40 -18.85 -2.39
C ALA A 187 0.53 -19.90 -1.66
N SER A 188 0.64 -19.98 -0.34
CA SER A 188 -0.19 -20.88 0.46
C SER A 188 -1.59 -20.28 0.66
N LEU A 189 -2.63 -21.12 0.49
CA LEU A 189 -4.02 -20.72 0.77
C LEU A 189 -4.23 -20.28 2.23
N SER A 190 -3.43 -20.82 3.16
CA SER A 190 -3.48 -20.45 4.57
C SER A 190 -3.01 -19.01 4.82
N GLY A 191 -1.90 -18.58 4.21
CA GLY A 191 -1.42 -17.21 4.43
C GLY A 191 -2.10 -16.14 3.55
N GLN A 192 -2.93 -16.52 2.57
CA GLN A 192 -3.87 -15.56 1.98
C GLN A 192 -4.82 -14.96 3.03
N ARG A 193 -5.21 -15.73 4.05
CA ARG A 193 -6.06 -15.24 5.15
C ARG A 193 -5.33 -14.24 6.04
N LEU A 194 -4.03 -14.45 6.25
CA LEU A 194 -3.17 -13.52 7.00
C LEU A 194 -3.05 -12.16 6.29
N ALA A 195 -3.15 -12.12 4.95
CA ALA A 195 -3.01 -10.90 4.16
C ALA A 195 -4.30 -10.05 4.02
N THR A 196 -5.45 -10.53 4.49
CA THR A 196 -6.75 -10.07 3.98
C THR A 196 -7.28 -8.76 4.61
N GLN A 197 -6.75 -8.22 5.71
CA GLN A 197 -7.60 -7.35 6.55
C GLN A 197 -7.17 -5.93 6.96
N GLU A 198 -6.00 -5.43 6.65
CA GLU A 198 -5.59 -4.13 7.23
C GLU A 198 -5.20 -3.11 6.16
N ARG A 199 -6.07 -2.12 5.96
CA ARG A 199 -5.83 -0.95 5.11
C ARG A 199 -5.92 0.29 5.97
N LEU A 200 -4.89 1.12 5.88
CA LEU A 200 -4.89 2.49 6.38
C LEU A 200 -6.08 3.28 5.80
N ARG A 201 -6.70 4.11 6.64
CA ARG A 201 -7.87 4.92 6.30
C ARG A 201 -7.54 6.40 6.44
N PHE A 202 -7.92 7.17 5.45
CA PHE A 202 -7.90 8.63 5.52
C PHE A 202 -9.26 9.10 6.00
N THR A 203 -9.29 9.77 7.15
CA THR A 203 -10.52 10.28 7.74
C THR A 203 -10.37 11.76 8.08
N GLN A 204 -11.49 12.48 8.03
CA GLN A 204 -11.56 13.85 8.51
C GLN A 204 -12.29 13.84 9.85
N ARG A 205 -11.64 14.35 10.91
CA ARG A 205 -12.25 14.49 12.23
C ARG A 205 -13.36 15.54 12.19
N SER A 206 -14.24 15.53 13.19
CA SER A 206 -15.36 16.48 13.30
C SER A 206 -14.91 17.95 13.39
N SER A 207 -13.64 18.19 13.73
CA SER A 207 -12.98 19.50 13.75
C SER A 207 -12.61 20.03 12.36
N GLY A 208 -12.68 19.22 11.30
CA GLY A 208 -12.17 19.55 9.96
C GLY A 208 -10.75 19.06 9.69
N GLU A 209 -10.05 18.55 10.71
CA GLU A 209 -8.68 18.06 10.60
C GLU A 209 -8.60 16.71 9.87
N TRP A 210 -7.69 16.58 8.90
CA TRP A 210 -7.36 15.31 8.24
C TRP A 210 -6.40 14.49 9.09
N VAL A 211 -6.68 13.19 9.20
CA VAL A 211 -5.83 12.23 9.90
C VAL A 211 -5.73 10.91 9.14
N VAL A 212 -4.70 10.12 9.43
CA VAL A 212 -4.56 8.75 8.90
C VAL A 212 -4.72 7.76 10.05
N GLU A 213 -5.76 6.95 9.98
CA GLU A 213 -5.98 5.83 10.90
C GLU A 213 -5.26 4.59 10.38
N ILE A 214 -4.35 4.07 11.19
CA ILE A 214 -3.52 2.91 10.89
C ILE A 214 -3.89 1.80 11.87
N PRO A 215 -4.34 0.63 11.40
CA PRO A 215 -4.83 -0.46 12.25
C PRO A 215 -3.67 -1.30 12.85
N LEU A 216 -2.65 -0.64 13.40
CA LEU A 216 -1.51 -1.27 14.06
C LEU A 216 -1.18 -0.52 15.35
N ASP A 217 -0.43 -1.17 16.25
CA ASP A 217 0.10 -0.53 17.45
C ASP A 217 1.14 0.55 17.11
N ILE A 218 1.27 1.51 18.02
CA ILE A 218 2.05 2.74 17.79
C ILE A 218 3.53 2.47 17.56
N ASP A 219 4.11 1.50 18.27
CA ASP A 219 5.53 1.16 18.14
C ASP A 219 5.79 0.59 16.74
N ARG A 220 4.95 -0.34 16.25
CA ARG A 220 5.08 -0.85 14.88
C ARG A 220 4.97 0.25 13.84
N VAL A 221 3.99 1.14 13.98
CA VAL A 221 3.79 2.24 13.04
C VAL A 221 4.99 3.19 13.06
N TRP A 222 5.52 3.50 14.23
CA TRP A 222 6.68 4.36 14.38
C TRP A 222 7.92 3.76 13.70
N ALA A 223 8.23 2.48 13.93
CA ALA A 223 9.41 1.84 13.34
C ALA A 223 9.38 1.83 11.81
N GLU A 224 8.22 1.53 11.25
CA GLU A 224 8.08 1.50 9.80
C GLU A 224 8.12 2.91 9.23
N LEU A 225 7.44 3.87 9.86
CA LEU A 225 7.43 5.24 9.40
C LEU A 225 8.82 5.87 9.49
N ASP A 226 9.54 5.65 10.58
CA ASP A 226 10.93 6.08 10.77
C ASP A 226 11.81 5.62 9.61
N HIS A 227 11.82 4.31 9.36
CA HIS A 227 12.57 3.71 8.26
C HIS A 227 12.21 4.32 6.89
N GLN A 228 10.92 4.52 6.62
CA GLN A 228 10.46 5.10 5.35
C GLN A 228 10.83 6.58 5.22
N LEU A 229 10.76 7.35 6.31
CA LEU A 229 11.13 8.76 6.32
C LEU A 229 12.64 8.94 6.13
N GLU A 230 13.47 8.13 6.78
CA GLU A 230 14.93 8.15 6.57
C GLU A 230 15.30 7.91 5.09
N ALA A 231 14.58 7.00 4.44
CA ALA A 231 14.82 6.65 3.04
C ALA A 231 14.31 7.72 2.04
N ASP A 232 13.12 8.28 2.25
CA ASP A 232 12.44 9.14 1.26
C ASP A 232 12.57 10.66 1.53
N PHE A 233 12.69 11.06 2.81
CA PHE A 233 12.79 12.45 3.25
C PHE A 233 14.26 12.88 3.41
N ALA A 234 15.04 12.72 2.34
CA ALA A 234 16.47 13.04 2.29
C ALA A 234 16.83 14.22 1.35
N VAL A 235 15.84 15.02 0.93
CA VAL A 235 16.03 16.09 -0.07
C VAL A 235 15.88 17.46 0.59
N GLU A 236 17.01 18.08 0.91
CA GLU A 236 17.10 19.44 1.48
C GLU A 236 16.28 20.46 0.69
N GLY A 237 15.55 21.33 1.41
CA GLY A 237 14.72 22.38 0.83
C GLY A 237 13.46 21.89 0.13
N ARG A 238 13.16 20.58 0.18
CA ARG A 238 11.93 20.01 -0.40
C ARG A 238 11.22 19.06 0.55
N ARG A 239 11.94 18.11 1.11
CA ARG A 239 11.43 17.09 2.03
C ARG A 239 12.60 16.50 2.79
N GLN A 240 12.74 16.89 4.04
CA GLN A 240 13.87 16.48 4.86
C GLN A 240 13.39 16.08 6.24
N LEU A 241 13.85 14.93 6.73
CA LEU A 241 13.70 14.53 8.11
C LEU A 241 14.69 15.32 8.96
N LEU A 242 14.19 16.03 9.96
CA LEU A 242 14.99 16.89 10.85
C LEU A 242 15.25 16.21 12.20
N GLU A 243 14.23 15.58 12.77
CA GLU A 243 14.27 14.94 14.08
C GLU A 243 13.33 13.73 14.14
N GLN A 244 13.68 12.74 14.96
CA GLN A 244 12.90 11.54 15.24
C GLN A 244 12.90 11.36 16.75
N ASP A 245 11.72 11.26 17.37
CA ASP A 245 11.58 10.95 18.79
C ASP A 245 10.78 9.65 18.96
N ALA A 246 11.44 8.64 19.54
CA ALA A 246 10.84 7.32 19.79
C ALA A 246 10.03 7.26 21.08
N ASP A 247 10.28 8.17 22.03
CA ASP A 247 9.57 8.24 23.31
C ASP A 247 8.25 9.01 23.16
N ASP A 248 8.26 10.08 22.37
CA ASP A 248 7.07 10.89 22.04
C ASP A 248 6.33 10.43 20.76
N HIS A 249 6.89 9.44 20.05
CA HIS A 249 6.39 8.89 18.78
C HIS A 249 6.10 9.94 17.71
N ASP A 250 7.02 10.90 17.56
CA ASP A 250 6.88 11.97 16.59
C ASP A 250 8.12 12.17 15.71
N PHE A 251 7.90 12.89 14.61
CA PHE A 251 8.94 13.24 13.66
C PHE A 251 8.84 14.72 13.33
N LEU A 252 9.97 15.40 13.32
CA LEU A 252 10.05 16.76 12.78
C LEU A 252 10.55 16.69 11.34
N ILE A 253 9.77 17.24 10.42
CA ILE A 253 10.12 17.28 9.00
C ILE A 253 10.13 18.72 8.48
N GLU A 254 11.00 18.97 7.51
CA GLU A 254 10.92 20.10 6.61
C GLU A 254 10.20 19.64 5.33
N TYR A 255 9.12 20.31 4.93
CA TYR A 255 8.34 19.92 3.76
C TYR A 255 7.90 21.12 2.90
N MET A 256 8.08 20.99 1.60
CA MET A 256 7.60 21.94 0.60
C MET A 256 6.23 21.47 0.07
N THR A 257 5.17 22.11 0.54
CA THR A 257 3.77 21.83 0.15
C THR A 257 3.54 22.11 -1.34
N ALA A 258 2.51 21.49 -1.91
CA ALA A 258 2.09 21.74 -3.29
C ALA A 258 1.70 23.20 -3.49
N SER A 259 0.99 23.80 -2.52
CA SER A 259 0.63 25.22 -2.54
C SER A 259 1.85 26.15 -2.70
N GLU A 260 2.99 25.81 -2.08
CA GLU A 260 4.25 26.55 -2.25
C GLU A 260 4.94 26.26 -3.58
N ARG A 261 4.97 24.98 -4.00
CA ARG A 261 5.61 24.56 -5.26
C ARG A 261 4.91 25.09 -6.50
N GLU A 262 3.58 25.14 -6.47
CA GLU A 262 2.72 25.43 -7.61
C GLU A 262 2.26 26.90 -7.67
N ARG A 263 2.83 27.78 -6.83
CA ARG A 263 2.51 29.22 -6.86
C ARG A 263 2.69 29.78 -8.28
N GLY A 264 1.59 30.26 -8.85
CA GLY A 264 1.56 30.84 -10.19
C GLY A 264 2.23 32.22 -10.22
N MET A 265 2.53 32.72 -11.43
CA MET A 265 3.14 34.05 -11.61
C MET A 265 2.32 35.19 -10.99
N ILE A 266 0.99 35.04 -10.87
CA ILE A 266 0.10 36.06 -10.33
C ILE A 266 0.25 36.17 -8.79
N ASP A 267 0.34 35.05 -8.09
CA ASP A 267 0.49 35.02 -6.62
C ASP A 267 1.84 35.57 -6.16
N ILE A 268 2.88 35.36 -6.97
CA ILE A 268 4.24 35.88 -6.76
C ILE A 268 4.25 37.42 -6.85
N ILE A 269 3.42 38.01 -7.71
CA ILE A 269 3.35 39.47 -7.89
C ILE A 269 2.58 40.14 -6.75
N LEU A 270 1.57 39.45 -6.20
CA LEU A 270 0.70 39.98 -5.14
C LEU A 270 1.26 39.81 -3.72
N SER A 271 2.23 38.91 -3.53
CA SER A 271 2.82 38.61 -2.22
C SER A 271 4.32 38.95 -2.20
N PRO A 272 4.77 39.95 -1.40
CA PRO A 272 6.17 40.40 -1.38
C PRO A 272 7.15 39.44 -0.66
N ASP A 273 6.68 38.28 -0.20
CA ASP A 273 7.52 37.25 0.41
C ASP A 273 7.98 36.23 -0.64
N VAL A 274 9.06 36.62 -1.33
CA VAL A 274 9.50 36.13 -2.66
C VAL A 274 10.13 34.73 -2.66
N ARG A 275 10.24 34.05 -1.52
CA ARG A 275 10.89 32.72 -1.46
C ARG A 275 9.87 31.63 -1.19
N GLN A 276 9.77 30.67 -2.12
CA GLN A 276 9.28 29.33 -1.80
C GLN A 276 10.13 28.83 -0.64
N MET A 277 9.52 28.64 0.52
CA MET A 277 10.23 28.15 1.69
C MET A 277 9.50 26.92 2.19
N PRO A 278 10.24 25.87 2.52
CA PRO A 278 9.64 24.73 3.15
C PRO A 278 9.11 25.10 4.54
N GLN A 279 8.13 24.35 5.01
CA GLN A 279 7.52 24.50 6.32
C GLN A 279 8.03 23.39 7.24
N THR A 280 8.24 23.74 8.51
CA THR A 280 8.52 22.78 9.56
C THR A 280 7.21 22.21 10.10
N ILE A 281 7.05 20.90 9.99
CA ILE A 281 5.81 20.21 10.34
C ILE A 281 6.18 19.03 11.24
N ARG A 282 5.45 18.86 12.34
CA ARG A 282 5.54 17.70 13.21
C ARG A 282 4.54 16.65 12.77
N LEU A 283 5.02 15.45 12.48
CA LEU A 283 4.20 14.25 12.27
C LEU A 283 4.07 13.55 13.62
N ALA A 284 2.89 13.61 14.23
CA ALA A 284 2.65 13.01 15.54
C ALA A 284 1.83 11.71 15.39
N LEU A 285 2.26 10.65 16.06
CA LEU A 285 1.51 9.40 16.17
C LEU A 285 0.79 9.38 17.53
N GLU A 286 -0.51 9.11 17.51
CA GLU A 286 -1.35 9.01 18.70
C GLU A 286 -1.96 7.60 18.79
N SER A 287 -1.86 6.94 19.94
CA SER A 287 -2.54 5.65 20.15
C SER A 287 -4.03 5.87 20.43
N GLU A 288 -4.88 5.27 19.60
CA GLU A 288 -6.33 5.17 19.80
C GLU A 288 -6.75 3.73 20.17
N GLY A 289 -6.00 3.13 21.11
CA GLY A 289 -6.20 1.76 21.58
C GLY A 289 -5.00 0.86 21.31
N PRO A 290 -5.09 -0.44 21.66
CA PRO A 290 -3.93 -1.33 21.63
C PRO A 290 -3.42 -1.66 20.22
N GLU A 291 -4.26 -1.54 19.19
CA GLU A 291 -3.96 -1.93 17.80
C GLU A 291 -4.42 -0.84 16.81
N ARG A 292 -4.43 0.43 17.25
CA ARG A 292 -4.82 1.56 16.40
C ARG A 292 -3.98 2.78 16.71
N THR A 293 -3.43 3.35 15.65
CA THR A 293 -2.60 4.54 15.68
C THR A 293 -3.15 5.57 14.71
N VAL A 294 -3.13 6.84 15.12
CA VAL A 294 -3.55 7.96 14.30
C VAL A 294 -2.34 8.84 14.01
N LEU A 295 -2.06 9.04 12.74
CA LEU A 295 -1.04 9.97 12.27
C LEU A 295 -1.65 11.34 11.99
N ARG A 296 -1.05 12.39 12.55
CA ARG A 296 -1.46 13.79 12.43
C ARG A 296 -0.30 14.65 11.94
N ALA A 297 -0.62 15.74 11.23
CA ALA A 297 0.34 16.74 10.79
C ALA A 297 0.09 18.07 11.52
N ILE A 298 1.04 18.47 12.37
CA ILE A 298 0.95 19.66 13.22
C ILE A 298 1.95 20.69 12.70
N ASN A 299 1.47 21.88 12.36
CA ASN A 299 2.33 22.95 11.87
C ASN A 299 3.15 23.56 13.01
N GLU A 300 4.48 23.56 12.87
CA GLU A 300 5.41 24.25 13.78
C GLU A 300 6.00 25.53 13.19
N SER A 301 5.68 25.81 11.93
CA SER A 301 6.15 27.01 11.25
C SER A 301 5.22 28.20 11.51
N GLU A 302 5.77 29.42 11.46
CA GLU A 302 4.96 30.66 11.52
C GLU A 302 4.09 30.85 10.26
N ARG A 303 4.37 30.09 9.19
CA ARG A 303 3.64 30.20 7.92
C ARG A 303 2.29 29.49 8.00
N ARG A 304 1.40 29.85 7.09
CA ARG A 304 0.08 29.23 6.99
C ARG A 304 0.21 27.81 6.42
N PHE A 305 -0.24 26.84 7.20
CA PHE A 305 -0.44 25.46 6.78
C PHE A 305 -1.94 25.18 6.69
N THR A 306 -2.45 24.96 5.49
CA THR A 306 -3.89 24.77 5.25
C THR A 306 -4.30 23.31 5.46
N GLU A 307 -5.61 23.06 5.59
CA GLU A 307 -6.14 21.69 5.66
C GLU A 307 -5.83 20.88 4.38
N GLU A 308 -5.73 21.55 3.22
CA GLU A 308 -5.34 20.94 1.96
C GLU A 308 -3.86 20.54 1.94
N ASP A 309 -2.98 21.40 2.48
CA ASP A 309 -1.56 21.07 2.66
C ASP A 309 -1.37 19.90 3.63
N ALA A 310 -2.12 19.89 4.73
CA ALA A 310 -2.12 18.80 5.71
C ALA A 310 -2.54 17.48 5.08
N ARG A 311 -3.64 17.50 4.33
CA ARG A 311 -4.11 16.33 3.58
C ARG A 311 -3.07 15.84 2.58
N GLU A 312 -2.49 16.73 1.78
CA GLU A 312 -1.48 16.39 0.78
C GLU A 312 -0.25 15.72 1.42
N LEU A 313 0.26 16.30 2.50
CA LEU A 313 1.38 15.74 3.24
C LEU A 313 1.03 14.36 3.81
N LEU A 314 -0.12 14.22 4.47
CA LEU A 314 -0.56 12.94 5.03
C LEU A 314 -0.74 11.89 3.92
N GLU A 315 -1.29 12.26 2.77
CA GLU A 315 -1.41 11.37 1.61
C GLU A 315 -0.06 10.90 1.11
N ARG A 316 0.95 11.79 1.09
CA ARG A 316 2.33 11.46 0.73
C ARG A 316 2.96 10.52 1.76
N VAL A 317 2.90 10.85 3.03
CA VAL A 317 3.50 10.02 4.10
C VAL A 317 2.86 8.63 4.11
N ALA A 318 1.53 8.54 4.12
CA ALA A 318 0.85 7.26 4.08
C ALA A 318 0.88 6.57 2.70
N SER A 319 1.46 7.19 1.65
CA SER A 319 1.83 6.46 0.43
C SER A 319 3.13 5.67 0.57
N LEU A 320 4.00 6.04 1.52
CA LEU A 320 5.20 5.26 1.85
C LEU A 320 4.85 3.94 2.54
N LEU A 321 3.72 3.94 3.26
CA LEU A 321 3.18 2.80 3.99
C LEU A 321 2.28 1.89 3.13
N ARG A 322 2.26 2.08 1.80
CA ARG A 322 1.43 1.29 0.87
C ARG A 322 2.24 0.32 0.02
#